data_AF-Q2IN87-F1
#
_entry.id   AF-Q2IN87-F1
#
_cell.length_a   1.000
_cell.length_b   1.000
_cell.length_c   1.000
_cell.angle_alpha   90.00
_cell.angle_beta   90.00
_cell.angle_gamma   90.00
#
_symmetry.space_group_name_H-M   'P 1'
#
loop_
_entity.id
_entity.type
_entity.pdbx_description
1 polymer ?
#
loop_
_entity_poly.entity_id
_entity_poly.type
_entity_poly.pdbx_seq_one_letter_code
_entity_poly.pdbx_strand_id
1 'polypeptide(L)'
;MIPPRPPLLALCCLALALAAPSDARARRGRSARAAAEGRVVLDGEAAAVRWTDGDTFRLLSGPRAGQRARLAGVNTLETYGPVHRWGGWRPEALLAVARAAGPRAAAGSWDCRSVRGRGGRDRYGRLLVECPELSRALVREGLATVFAMDGPAEPALLAAQREAQRAGAGMWAEGVPDVIVSSAHSAGEAGLGRRGAYDRLVDAHTGAATARPHARTYRACEEVCAGEGRGRSCLVYVPYERRFRDRPPCLVRR
;
A
#
# COMPACT_ATOMS: atom_id res chain seq x y z
N MET A 1 30.96 72.35 -11.93
CA MET A 1 32.40 71.98 -12.05
C MET A 1 32.68 70.87 -11.03
N ILE A 2 33.19 69.73 -11.50
CA ILE A 2 33.74 68.57 -10.75
C ILE A 2 35.08 69.03 -10.10
N PRO A 3 35.67 68.51 -8.97
CA PRO A 3 35.64 67.17 -8.29
C PRO A 3 35.58 67.33 -6.72
N PRO A 4 36.00 66.42 -5.77
CA PRO A 4 36.64 65.08 -5.84
C PRO A 4 36.07 63.99 -4.90
N ARG A 5 36.72 62.82 -4.99
CA ARG A 5 36.63 61.59 -4.16
C ARG A 5 37.37 61.75 -2.78
N PRO A 6 37.71 60.66 -2.04
CA PRO A 6 37.28 60.31 -0.68
C PRO A 6 38.41 60.52 0.39
N PRO A 7 38.23 60.08 1.64
CA PRO A 7 39.05 58.95 2.14
C PRO A 7 38.22 57.96 3.00
N LEU A 8 38.28 56.65 2.77
CA LEU A 8 39.28 55.68 3.27
C LEU A 8 39.39 55.58 4.81
N LEU A 9 39.01 54.37 5.26
CA LEU A 9 39.55 53.61 6.40
C LEU A 9 39.20 54.05 7.83
N ALA A 10 38.29 53.27 8.45
CA ALA A 10 38.57 52.71 9.77
C ALA A 10 37.93 51.32 9.88
N LEU A 11 38.82 50.33 9.90
CA LEU A 11 38.59 48.93 10.22
C LEU A 11 38.12 48.84 11.68
N CYS A 12 36.91 48.34 11.93
CA CYS A 12 36.57 47.77 13.23
C CYS A 12 36.14 46.32 13.03
N CYS A 13 37.07 45.44 13.33
CA CYS A 13 36.86 44.01 13.51
C CYS A 13 35.80 43.78 14.58
N LEU A 14 34.61 43.32 14.18
CA LEU A 14 33.71 42.61 15.08
C LEU A 14 33.42 41.25 14.47
N ALA A 15 34.21 40.27 14.90
CA ALA A 15 33.98 38.86 14.63
C ALA A 15 32.72 38.40 15.39
N LEU A 16 31.56 38.55 14.74
CA LEU A 16 30.34 37.86 15.15
C LEU A 16 30.38 36.43 14.58
N ALA A 17 30.92 35.53 15.39
CA ALA A 17 30.72 34.10 15.21
C ALA A 17 29.24 33.78 15.44
N LEU A 18 28.43 33.89 14.38
CA LEU A 18 27.09 33.32 14.34
C LEU A 18 27.25 31.80 14.30
N ALA A 19 27.17 31.17 15.47
CA ALA A 19 26.91 29.75 15.61
C ALA A 19 25.60 29.43 14.89
N ALA A 20 25.71 28.93 13.66
CA ALA A 20 24.56 28.36 12.97
C ALA A 20 24.06 27.15 13.79
N PRO A 21 22.76 27.08 14.12
CA PRO A 21 22.22 25.90 14.77
C PRO A 21 22.39 24.71 13.81
N SER A 22 23.27 23.80 14.20
CA SER A 22 23.55 22.56 13.50
C SER A 22 22.44 21.53 13.76
N ASP A 23 21.19 21.91 13.51
CA ASP A 23 20.00 21.07 13.74
C ASP A 23 19.29 20.64 12.44
N ALA A 24 19.97 20.78 11.29
CA ALA A 24 19.45 20.33 10.00
C ALA A 24 19.77 18.85 9.67
N ARG A 25 20.50 18.13 10.52
CA ARG A 25 20.91 16.73 10.25
C ARG A 25 20.11 15.65 10.99
N ALA A 26 19.24 16.00 11.94
CA ALA A 26 18.44 15.03 12.71
C ALA A 26 17.02 14.77 12.16
N ARG A 27 16.59 15.43 11.08
CA ARG A 27 15.23 15.25 10.48
C ARG A 27 15.19 14.55 9.13
N ARG A 28 16.30 14.00 8.64
CA ARG A 28 16.32 13.12 7.46
C ARG A 28 16.28 11.67 7.91
N GLY A 29 15.09 11.11 8.12
CA GLY A 29 14.99 9.68 8.50
C GLY A 29 13.62 9.12 8.83
N ARG A 30 12.56 9.94 8.90
CA ARG A 30 11.18 9.44 8.80
C ARG A 30 10.54 10.13 7.62
N SER A 31 10.58 9.47 6.47
CA SER A 31 9.52 9.62 5.48
C SER A 31 8.24 9.13 6.18
N ALA A 32 7.67 9.97 7.04
CA ALA A 32 6.35 9.78 7.61
C ALA A 32 5.41 9.91 6.42
N ARG A 33 5.12 8.76 5.81
CA ARG A 33 3.90 8.59 5.05
C ARG A 33 2.80 9.07 5.99
N ALA A 34 2.26 10.26 5.75
CA ALA A 34 1.18 10.78 6.58
C ALA A 34 0.05 9.77 6.44
N ALA A 35 -0.12 8.96 7.49
CA ALA A 35 -1.16 7.96 7.50
C ALA A 35 -2.48 8.73 7.45
N ALA A 36 -3.35 8.37 6.50
CA ALA A 36 -4.58 9.11 6.30
C ALA A 36 -5.55 8.78 7.43
N GLU A 37 -5.96 9.77 8.21
CA GLU A 37 -6.96 9.61 9.26
C GLU A 37 -8.37 9.72 8.66
N GLY A 38 -9.26 8.83 9.06
CA GLY A 38 -10.63 8.78 8.57
C GLY A 38 -11.62 8.30 9.64
N ARG A 39 -12.84 7.99 9.22
CA ARG A 39 -13.90 7.51 10.11
C ARG A 39 -14.58 6.27 9.55
N VAL A 40 -15.03 5.38 10.43
CA VAL A 40 -15.91 4.25 10.11
C VAL A 40 -16.99 4.15 11.19
N VAL A 41 -18.14 3.58 10.85
CA VAL A 41 -19.15 3.11 11.78
C VAL A 41 -19.03 1.58 11.79
N LEU A 42 -18.37 1.01 12.79
CA LEU A 42 -18.11 -0.42 12.88
C LEU A 42 -19.09 -1.10 13.83
N ASP A 43 -19.92 -1.99 13.32
CA ASP A 43 -20.97 -2.68 14.09
C ASP A 43 -21.92 -1.70 14.82
N GLY A 44 -22.20 -0.55 14.19
CA GLY A 44 -23.04 0.53 14.77
C GLY A 44 -22.29 1.57 15.59
N GLU A 45 -20.99 1.36 15.87
CA GLU A 45 -20.19 2.25 16.71
C GLU A 45 -19.24 3.11 15.87
N ALA A 46 -19.31 4.43 16.03
CA ALA A 46 -18.40 5.35 15.35
C ALA A 46 -16.97 5.22 15.89
N ALA A 47 -16.00 5.07 14.99
CA ALA A 47 -14.58 4.97 15.30
C ALA A 47 -13.73 5.84 14.36
N ALA A 48 -12.81 6.61 14.94
CA ALA A 48 -11.71 7.21 14.20
C ALA A 48 -10.70 6.12 13.81
N VAL A 49 -10.15 6.20 12.60
CA VAL A 49 -9.22 5.22 12.07
C VAL A 49 -8.01 5.87 11.43
N ARG A 50 -6.90 5.13 11.39
CA ARG A 50 -5.70 5.49 10.65
C ARG A 50 -5.39 4.43 9.60
N TRP A 51 -5.50 4.82 8.33
CA TRP A 51 -5.23 3.96 7.18
C TRP A 51 -3.73 3.73 7.00
N THR A 52 -3.35 2.46 6.88
CA THR A 52 -1.97 2.04 6.58
C THR A 52 -1.73 2.02 5.08
N ASP A 53 -2.73 1.52 4.36
CA ASP A 53 -2.90 1.49 2.91
C ASP A 53 -4.42 1.64 2.62
N GLY A 54 -4.92 1.19 1.47
CA GLY A 54 -6.34 1.36 1.13
C GLY A 54 -7.29 0.30 1.72
N ASP A 55 -6.79 -0.84 2.19
CA ASP A 55 -7.63 -1.93 2.73
C ASP A 55 -7.28 -2.30 4.17
N THR A 56 -6.24 -1.72 4.76
CA THR A 56 -5.80 -1.99 6.14
C THR A 56 -5.76 -0.70 6.95
N PHE A 57 -6.35 -0.73 8.16
CA PHE A 57 -6.36 0.41 9.07
C PHE A 57 -6.23 0.01 10.54
N ARG A 58 -5.90 0.99 11.38
CA ARG A 58 -5.91 0.86 12.85
C ARG A 58 -7.06 1.67 13.43
N LEU A 59 -7.82 1.07 14.33
CA LEU A 59 -8.84 1.75 15.11
C LEU A 59 -8.15 2.66 16.15
N LEU A 60 -8.49 3.94 16.16
CA LEU A 60 -7.94 4.94 17.08
C LEU A 60 -8.85 5.21 18.27
N SER A 61 -10.17 5.01 18.10
CA SER A 61 -11.18 5.20 19.15
C SER A 61 -12.20 4.06 19.18
N GLY A 62 -13.14 4.14 20.14
CA GLY A 62 -14.20 3.16 20.34
C GLY A 62 -13.76 1.91 21.10
N PRO A 63 -14.68 0.94 21.32
CA PRO A 63 -14.43 -0.25 22.15
C PRO A 63 -13.29 -1.16 21.65
N ARG A 64 -12.88 -0.99 20.40
CA ARG A 64 -11.82 -1.78 19.74
C ARG A 64 -10.58 -0.95 19.40
N ALA A 65 -10.39 0.20 20.05
CA ALA A 65 -9.22 1.05 19.88
C ALA A 65 -7.91 0.24 20.01
N GLY A 66 -6.95 0.56 19.14
CA GLY A 66 -5.65 -0.11 19.06
C GLY A 66 -5.64 -1.37 18.18
N GLN A 67 -6.78 -1.97 17.88
CA GLN A 67 -6.84 -3.13 16.98
C GLN A 67 -6.57 -2.73 15.52
N ARG A 68 -5.98 -3.67 14.77
CA ARG A 68 -5.84 -3.56 13.31
C ARG A 68 -7.02 -4.26 12.64
N ALA A 69 -7.53 -3.66 11.58
CA ALA A 69 -8.59 -4.21 10.75
C ALA A 69 -8.18 -4.22 9.28
N ARG A 70 -8.82 -5.08 8.49
CA ARG A 70 -8.64 -5.19 7.04
C ARG A 70 -10.00 -5.40 6.37
N LEU A 71 -10.22 -4.74 5.23
CA LEU A 71 -11.39 -4.95 4.39
C LEU A 71 -11.43 -6.39 3.88
N ALA A 72 -12.57 -7.04 4.03
CA ALA A 72 -12.87 -8.32 3.41
C ALA A 72 -13.30 -8.11 1.95
N GLY A 73 -12.99 -9.09 1.08
CA GLY A 73 -13.45 -9.12 -0.30
C GLY A 73 -12.68 -8.24 -1.29
N VAL A 74 -11.76 -7.38 -0.83
CA VAL A 74 -10.92 -6.55 -1.68
C VAL A 74 -9.47 -6.52 -1.20
N ASN A 75 -8.54 -6.20 -2.08
CA ASN A 75 -7.11 -6.02 -1.78
C ASN A 75 -6.57 -4.82 -2.56
N THR A 76 -5.88 -3.90 -1.88
CA THR A 76 -5.15 -2.82 -2.56
C THR A 76 -3.74 -3.25 -2.93
N LEU A 77 -3.13 -2.55 -3.88
CA LEU A 77 -1.75 -2.81 -4.25
C LEU A 77 -0.81 -2.48 -3.09
N GLU A 78 0.25 -3.28 -2.98
CA GLU A 78 1.29 -3.07 -1.98
C GLU A 78 1.95 -1.70 -2.14
N THR A 79 2.16 -1.05 -1.00
CA THR A 79 2.49 0.36 -1.00
C THR A 79 3.90 0.66 -0.46
N TYR A 80 4.69 -0.37 -0.13
CA TYR A 80 6.03 -0.26 0.48
C TYR A 80 7.16 0.09 -0.52
N GLY A 81 6.85 0.15 -1.82
CA GLY A 81 7.75 0.61 -2.88
C GLY A 81 7.18 0.27 -4.26
N PRO A 82 7.90 0.59 -5.34
CA PRO A 82 7.46 0.34 -6.72
C PRO A 82 7.64 -1.15 -7.08
N VAL A 83 6.88 -2.01 -6.43
CA VAL A 83 7.07 -3.46 -6.47
C VAL A 83 6.17 -4.18 -7.46
N HIS A 84 5.09 -3.54 -7.90
CA HIS A 84 4.16 -4.13 -8.86
C HIS A 84 4.54 -3.78 -10.29
N ARG A 85 4.41 -4.74 -11.22
CA ARG A 85 4.59 -4.53 -12.67
C ARG A 85 3.63 -5.39 -13.48
N TRP A 86 2.98 -4.80 -14.47
CA TRP A 86 2.30 -5.48 -15.57
C TRP A 86 1.98 -4.47 -16.68
N GLY A 87 1.63 -4.97 -17.86
CA GLY A 87 1.22 -4.13 -18.98
C GLY A 87 2.24 -3.05 -19.31
N GLY A 88 1.76 -1.84 -19.60
CA GLY A 88 2.57 -0.65 -19.89
C GLY A 88 3.04 0.14 -18.65
N TRP A 89 2.70 -0.31 -17.44
CA TRP A 89 2.96 0.48 -16.23
C TRP A 89 4.45 0.70 -15.98
N ARG A 90 4.80 1.96 -15.75
CA ARG A 90 5.99 2.28 -14.96
C ARG A 90 5.74 1.94 -13.48
N PRO A 91 6.67 1.28 -12.79
CA PRO A 91 6.50 0.88 -11.39
C PRO A 91 6.14 2.02 -10.44
N GLU A 92 6.72 3.21 -10.65
CA GLU A 92 6.47 4.37 -9.80
C GLU A 92 5.05 4.92 -9.99
N ALA A 93 4.54 4.87 -11.22
CA ALA A 93 3.20 5.32 -11.54
C ALA A 93 2.16 4.36 -10.95
N LEU A 94 2.41 3.06 -11.00
CA LEU A 94 1.57 2.06 -10.35
C LEU A 94 1.63 2.16 -8.81
N LEU A 95 2.78 2.51 -8.24
CA LEU A 95 2.90 2.86 -6.82
C LEU A 95 2.09 4.12 -6.47
N ALA A 96 1.98 5.09 -7.37
CA ALA A 96 1.16 6.28 -7.14
C ALA A 96 -0.34 5.89 -7.03
N VAL A 97 -0.81 4.99 -7.91
CA VAL A 97 -2.16 4.40 -7.81
C VAL A 97 -2.33 3.69 -6.46
N ALA A 98 -1.38 2.83 -6.07
CA ALA A 98 -1.39 2.13 -4.79
C ALA A 98 -1.48 3.10 -3.59
N ARG A 99 -0.81 4.24 -3.68
CA ARG A 99 -0.79 5.30 -2.65
C ARG A 99 -2.08 6.11 -2.59
N ALA A 100 -2.85 6.19 -3.67
CA ALA A 100 -4.11 6.94 -3.70
C ALA A 100 -5.23 6.25 -2.89
N ALA A 101 -5.14 4.93 -2.69
CA ALA A 101 -6.19 4.16 -2.01
C ALA A 101 -6.41 4.57 -0.54
N GLY A 102 -5.33 4.83 0.21
CA GLY A 102 -5.42 5.24 1.62
C GLY A 102 -6.16 6.58 1.81
N PRO A 103 -5.73 7.68 1.16
CA PRO A 103 -6.45 8.95 1.16
C PRO A 103 -7.90 8.81 0.70
N ARG A 104 -8.16 7.98 -0.32
CA ARG A 104 -9.52 7.74 -0.81
C ARG A 104 -10.41 7.08 0.23
N ALA A 105 -9.88 6.10 0.97
CA ALA A 105 -10.57 5.46 2.07
C ALA A 105 -10.78 6.43 3.26
N ALA A 106 -9.82 7.32 3.51
CA ALA A 106 -9.90 8.32 4.57
C ALA A 106 -10.89 9.46 4.31
N ALA A 107 -11.16 9.77 3.04
CA ALA A 107 -12.00 10.90 2.65
C ALA A 107 -13.49 10.76 3.02
N GLY A 108 -13.94 9.55 3.38
CA GLY A 108 -15.33 9.26 3.72
C GLY A 108 -15.52 8.81 5.17
N SER A 109 -16.80 8.63 5.52
CA SER A 109 -17.23 7.86 6.69
C SER A 109 -17.99 6.64 6.17
N TRP A 110 -17.62 5.45 6.62
CA TRP A 110 -18.10 4.19 6.01
C TRP A 110 -18.78 3.31 7.03
N ASP A 111 -19.97 2.82 6.69
CA ASP A 111 -20.66 1.79 7.44
C ASP A 111 -19.99 0.44 7.21
N CYS A 112 -19.55 -0.17 8.31
CA CYS A 112 -18.76 -1.37 8.33
C CYS A 112 -19.34 -2.39 9.33
N ARG A 113 -19.16 -3.66 9.03
CA ARG A 113 -19.53 -4.78 9.92
C ARG A 113 -18.34 -5.70 10.10
N SER A 114 -18.18 -6.25 11.30
CA SER A 114 -17.20 -7.30 11.51
C SER A 114 -17.66 -8.60 10.89
N VAL A 115 -16.75 -9.27 10.18
CA VAL A 115 -16.98 -10.66 9.76
C VAL A 115 -17.08 -11.52 11.02
N ARG A 116 -18.14 -12.33 11.13
CA ARG A 116 -18.41 -13.16 12.31
C ARG A 116 -17.88 -14.59 12.12
N GLY A 117 -17.68 -15.29 13.25
CA GLY A 117 -17.29 -16.71 13.24
C GLY A 117 -15.82 -16.97 12.91
N ARG A 118 -15.53 -18.17 12.39
CA ARG A 118 -14.15 -18.66 12.14
C ARG A 118 -13.35 -17.84 11.11
N GLY A 119 -14.00 -16.94 10.37
CA GLY A 119 -13.39 -16.01 9.41
C GLY A 119 -13.28 -14.56 9.90
N GLY A 120 -13.55 -14.26 11.18
CA GLY A 120 -13.56 -12.87 11.67
C GLY A 120 -12.18 -12.22 11.81
N ARG A 121 -11.10 -12.98 11.66
CA ARG A 121 -9.73 -12.47 11.67
C ARG A 121 -8.90 -13.13 10.58
N ASP A 122 -7.96 -12.38 10.04
CA ASP A 122 -6.95 -12.95 9.16
C ASP A 122 -5.80 -13.62 9.93
N ARG A 123 -4.90 -14.26 9.19
CA ARG A 123 -3.73 -14.94 9.76
C ARG A 123 -2.75 -14.03 10.52
N TYR A 124 -2.84 -12.72 10.33
CA TYR A 124 -2.01 -11.72 10.99
C TYR A 124 -2.69 -11.12 12.23
N GLY A 125 -3.83 -11.70 12.63
CA GLY A 125 -4.64 -11.26 13.76
C GLY A 125 -5.41 -9.97 13.49
N ARG A 126 -5.47 -9.48 12.24
CA ARG A 126 -6.29 -8.31 11.89
C ARG A 126 -7.76 -8.72 11.89
N LEU A 127 -8.61 -7.87 12.44
CA LEU A 127 -10.06 -8.00 12.32
C LEU A 127 -10.44 -7.91 10.84
N LEU A 128 -11.27 -8.82 10.35
CA LEU A 128 -11.86 -8.70 9.02
C LEU A 128 -13.18 -7.94 9.10
N VAL A 129 -13.32 -6.93 8.26
CA VAL A 129 -14.50 -6.05 8.22
C VAL A 129 -15.05 -5.92 6.80
N GLU A 130 -16.36 -5.91 6.69
CA GLU A 130 -17.09 -5.64 5.45
C GLU A 130 -17.52 -4.18 5.46
N CYS A 131 -17.05 -3.38 4.50
CA CYS A 131 -17.49 -2.00 4.31
C CYS A 131 -17.96 -1.85 2.85
N PRO A 132 -19.20 -2.26 2.51
CA PRO A 132 -19.61 -2.46 1.12
C PRO A 132 -19.40 -1.25 0.20
N GLU A 133 -19.81 -0.06 0.66
CA GLU A 133 -19.67 1.18 -0.12
C GLU A 133 -18.21 1.59 -0.32
N LEU A 134 -17.35 1.40 0.68
CA LEU A 134 -15.93 1.67 0.56
C LEU A 134 -15.27 0.67 -0.42
N SER A 135 -15.53 -0.63 -0.26
CA SER A 135 -14.99 -1.66 -1.14
C SER A 135 -15.41 -1.41 -2.59
N ARG A 136 -16.68 -1.07 -2.82
CA ARG A 136 -17.19 -0.73 -4.14
C ARG A 136 -16.52 0.52 -4.70
N ALA A 137 -16.38 1.58 -3.91
CA ALA A 137 -15.69 2.79 -4.32
C ALA A 137 -14.24 2.52 -4.76
N LEU A 138 -13.46 1.81 -3.93
CA LEU A 138 -12.07 1.47 -4.24
C LEU A 138 -11.96 0.62 -5.51
N VAL A 139 -12.87 -0.34 -5.70
CA VAL A 139 -12.87 -1.20 -6.90
C VAL A 139 -13.25 -0.41 -8.16
N ARG A 140 -14.29 0.43 -8.11
CA ARG A 140 -14.74 1.25 -9.27
C ARG A 140 -13.67 2.23 -9.73
N GLU A 141 -12.90 2.78 -8.80
CA GLU A 141 -11.80 3.70 -9.09
C GLU A 141 -10.50 2.98 -9.50
N GLY A 142 -10.50 1.64 -9.54
CA GLY A 142 -9.32 0.84 -9.87
C GLY A 142 -8.21 0.93 -8.82
N LEU A 143 -8.56 1.20 -7.56
CA LEU A 143 -7.63 1.30 -6.41
C LEU A 143 -7.54 0.00 -5.61
N ALA A 144 -8.49 -0.92 -5.81
CA ALA A 144 -8.50 -2.25 -5.22
C ALA A 144 -8.93 -3.30 -6.24
N THR A 145 -8.42 -4.52 -6.09
CA THR A 145 -8.91 -5.71 -6.81
C THR A 145 -9.85 -6.47 -5.88
N VAL A 146 -10.86 -7.11 -6.46
CA VAL A 146 -11.67 -8.11 -5.76
C VAL A 146 -10.78 -9.25 -5.32
N PHE A 147 -11.00 -9.73 -4.08
CA PHE A 147 -10.10 -10.63 -3.38
C PHE A 147 -10.89 -11.62 -2.51
N ALA A 148 -11.22 -12.77 -3.09
CA ALA A 148 -11.93 -13.88 -2.44
C ALA A 148 -10.96 -14.99 -2.05
N MET A 149 -10.74 -15.15 -0.73
CA MET A 149 -9.85 -16.18 -0.20
C MET A 149 -10.51 -17.56 -0.17
N ASP A 150 -11.77 -17.61 0.25
CA ASP A 150 -12.54 -18.84 0.43
C ASP A 150 -13.92 -18.66 -0.21
N GLY A 151 -14.18 -19.39 -1.30
CA GLY A 151 -15.44 -19.32 -2.03
C GLY A 151 -15.48 -18.26 -3.14
N PRO A 152 -16.65 -18.08 -3.77
CA PRO A 152 -16.80 -17.13 -4.87
C PRO A 152 -16.71 -15.69 -4.38
N ALA A 153 -16.21 -14.81 -5.24
CA ALA A 153 -16.23 -13.38 -4.98
C ALA A 153 -17.66 -12.80 -5.02
N GLU A 154 -17.85 -11.69 -4.32
CA GLU A 154 -19.13 -10.98 -4.26
C GLU A 154 -19.49 -10.44 -5.66
N PRO A 155 -20.65 -10.80 -6.22
CA PRO A 155 -20.99 -10.48 -7.61
C PRO A 155 -21.02 -8.98 -7.92
N ALA A 156 -21.47 -8.12 -7.00
CA ALA A 156 -21.53 -6.68 -7.26
C ALA A 156 -20.13 -6.05 -7.34
N LEU A 157 -19.20 -6.48 -6.49
CA LEU A 157 -17.79 -6.11 -6.58
C LEU A 157 -17.14 -6.60 -7.88
N LEU A 158 -17.44 -7.82 -8.34
CA LEU A 158 -16.94 -8.29 -9.64
C LEU A 158 -17.48 -7.49 -10.82
N ALA A 159 -18.77 -7.13 -10.80
CA ALA A 159 -19.34 -6.26 -11.82
C ALA A 159 -18.65 -4.90 -11.83
N ALA A 160 -18.43 -4.30 -10.65
CA ALA A 160 -17.70 -3.04 -10.50
C ALA A 160 -16.25 -3.13 -10.99
N GLN A 161 -15.55 -4.24 -10.73
CA GLN A 161 -14.19 -4.46 -11.22
C GLN A 161 -14.17 -4.52 -12.75
N ARG A 162 -15.10 -5.25 -13.36
CA ARG A 162 -15.19 -5.35 -14.83
C ARG A 162 -15.49 -4.00 -15.47
N GLU A 163 -16.33 -3.17 -14.83
CA GLU A 163 -16.53 -1.77 -15.25
C GLU A 163 -15.22 -0.98 -15.21
N ALA A 164 -14.51 -1.03 -14.08
CA ALA A 164 -13.24 -0.33 -13.91
C ALA A 164 -12.17 -0.80 -14.92
N GLN A 165 -12.12 -2.11 -15.20
CA GLN A 165 -11.22 -2.70 -16.19
C GLN A 165 -11.53 -2.21 -17.60
N ARG A 166 -12.81 -2.21 -18.02
CA ARG A 166 -13.22 -1.68 -19.34
C ARG A 166 -12.94 -0.19 -19.49
N ALA A 167 -13.06 0.56 -18.40
CA ALA A 167 -12.78 1.99 -18.38
C ALA A 167 -11.28 2.32 -18.26
N GLY A 168 -10.40 1.32 -18.08
CA GLY A 168 -8.99 1.56 -17.81
C GLY A 168 -8.76 2.37 -16.53
N ALA A 169 -9.61 2.22 -15.52
CA ALA A 169 -9.54 3.01 -14.30
C ALA A 169 -8.39 2.57 -13.39
N GLY A 170 -7.73 3.53 -12.73
CA GLY A 170 -6.71 3.28 -11.73
C GLY A 170 -5.64 2.30 -12.23
N MET A 171 -5.46 1.18 -11.53
CA MET A 171 -4.43 0.20 -11.84
C MET A 171 -4.64 -0.54 -13.18
N TRP A 172 -5.81 -0.42 -13.79
CA TRP A 172 -6.17 -1.10 -15.04
C TRP A 172 -5.80 -0.30 -16.30
N ALA A 173 -5.36 0.96 -16.16
CA ALA A 173 -5.14 1.88 -17.27
C ALA A 173 -4.15 1.37 -18.34
N GLU A 174 -3.11 0.66 -17.91
CA GLU A 174 -2.05 0.15 -18.80
C GLU A 174 -2.20 -1.35 -19.11
N GLY A 175 -3.41 -1.90 -18.90
CA GLY A 175 -3.75 -3.30 -19.17
C GLY A 175 -4.20 -4.08 -17.94
N VAL A 176 -4.89 -5.18 -18.20
CA VAL A 176 -5.43 -6.11 -17.20
C VAL A 176 -4.66 -7.43 -17.33
N PRO A 177 -3.84 -7.82 -16.33
CA PRO A 177 -3.20 -9.13 -16.34
C PRO A 177 -4.22 -10.23 -16.03
N ASP A 178 -3.97 -11.47 -16.46
CA ASP A 178 -4.87 -12.60 -16.13
C ASP A 178 -4.90 -12.87 -14.62
N VAL A 179 -3.72 -12.78 -14.00
CA VAL A 179 -3.52 -12.93 -12.55
C VAL A 179 -2.62 -11.82 -12.03
N ILE A 180 -2.88 -11.36 -10.81
CA ILE A 180 -2.05 -10.41 -10.06
C ILE A 180 -1.25 -11.17 -9.00
N VAL A 181 0.07 -11.00 -8.98
CA VAL A 181 0.90 -11.49 -7.87
C VAL A 181 0.73 -10.56 -6.67
N SER A 182 -0.23 -10.85 -5.79
CA SER A 182 -0.57 -9.95 -4.67
C SER A 182 0.40 -10.04 -3.50
N SER A 183 1.03 -11.20 -3.29
CA SER A 183 2.07 -11.40 -2.27
C SER A 183 3.00 -12.54 -2.66
N ALA A 184 4.29 -12.43 -2.31
CA ALA A 184 5.28 -13.49 -2.46
C ALA A 184 5.88 -13.84 -1.09
N HIS A 185 5.98 -15.14 -0.78
CA HIS A 185 6.58 -15.66 0.45
C HIS A 185 7.68 -16.66 0.11
N SER A 186 8.93 -16.27 0.34
CA SER A 186 10.12 -17.08 0.05
C SER A 186 10.31 -18.21 1.05
N ALA A 187 10.86 -19.36 0.63
CA ALA A 187 11.13 -20.50 1.51
C ALA A 187 12.12 -20.19 2.66
N GLY A 188 12.93 -19.15 2.51
CA GLY A 188 13.81 -18.65 3.59
C GLY A 188 13.13 -17.75 4.62
N GLU A 189 11.84 -17.41 4.48
CA GLU A 189 11.14 -16.58 5.48
C GLU A 189 10.89 -17.36 6.77
N ALA A 190 11.23 -16.75 7.90
CA ALA A 190 10.83 -17.26 9.20
C ALA A 190 9.31 -17.13 9.40
N GLY A 191 8.70 -18.08 10.12
CA GLY A 191 7.31 -17.98 10.55
C GLY A 191 6.25 -18.37 9.51
N LEU A 192 6.62 -19.05 8.41
CA LEU A 192 5.66 -19.57 7.43
C LEU A 192 4.80 -20.72 7.94
N GLY A 193 5.21 -21.35 9.04
CA GLY A 193 4.50 -22.47 9.67
C GLY A 193 4.34 -23.66 8.71
N ARG A 194 3.30 -24.47 8.93
CA ARG A 194 3.05 -25.71 8.17
C ARG A 194 2.71 -25.50 6.69
N ARG A 195 2.33 -24.28 6.28
CA ARG A 195 1.97 -23.99 4.89
C ARG A 195 3.20 -23.86 3.98
N GLY A 196 4.38 -23.62 4.56
CA GLY A 196 5.59 -23.35 3.80
C GLY A 196 5.48 -22.08 2.96
N ALA A 197 6.39 -21.97 1.99
CA ALA A 197 6.45 -20.84 1.07
C ALA A 197 5.38 -20.93 -0.01
N TYR A 198 4.89 -19.75 -0.41
CA TYR A 198 3.86 -19.64 -1.42
C TYR A 198 3.77 -18.24 -2.00
N ASP A 199 3.31 -18.13 -3.25
CA ASP A 199 2.84 -16.88 -3.82
C ASP A 199 1.32 -16.81 -3.74
N ARG A 200 0.75 -15.63 -3.53
CA ARG A 200 -0.69 -15.43 -3.71
C ARG A 200 -0.94 -14.81 -5.06
N LEU A 201 -1.77 -15.49 -5.85
CA LEU A 201 -2.22 -15.06 -7.15
C LEU A 201 -3.70 -14.71 -7.05
N VAL A 202 -4.07 -13.55 -7.57
CA VAL A 202 -5.45 -13.09 -7.64
C VAL A 202 -5.87 -13.09 -9.09
N ASP A 203 -6.83 -13.92 -9.45
CA ASP A 203 -7.41 -13.91 -10.80
C ASP A 203 -8.17 -12.59 -11.02
N ALA A 204 -7.79 -11.83 -12.05
CA ALA A 204 -8.34 -10.50 -12.28
C ALA A 204 -9.78 -10.52 -12.84
N HIS A 205 -10.31 -11.68 -13.23
CA HIS A 205 -11.65 -11.82 -13.82
C HIS A 205 -12.68 -12.39 -12.84
N THR A 206 -12.22 -13.20 -11.89
CA THR A 206 -13.04 -13.90 -10.89
C THR A 206 -12.78 -13.43 -9.47
N GLY A 207 -11.68 -12.71 -9.21
CA GLY A 207 -11.29 -12.26 -7.88
C GLY A 207 -10.79 -13.37 -6.95
N ALA A 208 -10.67 -14.61 -7.44
CA ALA A 208 -10.22 -15.74 -6.65
C ALA A 208 -8.74 -15.56 -6.25
N ALA A 209 -8.44 -15.66 -4.95
CA ALA A 209 -7.12 -15.43 -4.38
C ALA A 209 -6.46 -16.76 -3.95
N THR A 210 -5.79 -17.42 -4.88
CA THR A 210 -5.22 -18.75 -4.69
C THR A 210 -3.79 -18.70 -4.15
N ALA A 211 -3.48 -19.58 -3.20
CA ALA A 211 -2.10 -19.84 -2.79
C ALA A 211 -1.43 -20.77 -3.81
N ARG A 212 -0.25 -20.41 -4.31
CA ARG A 212 0.60 -21.28 -5.11
C ARG A 212 1.83 -21.69 -4.28
N PRO A 213 1.81 -22.85 -3.62
CA PRO A 213 2.94 -23.32 -2.82
C PRO A 213 4.20 -23.53 -3.67
N HIS A 214 5.37 -23.30 -3.08
CA HIS A 214 6.66 -23.60 -3.70
C HIS A 214 7.76 -23.84 -2.66
N ALA A 215 8.90 -24.36 -3.10
CA ALA A 215 10.11 -24.53 -2.28
C ALA A 215 11.22 -23.49 -2.58
N ARG A 216 10.95 -22.54 -3.49
CA ARG A 216 11.95 -21.54 -3.92
C ARG A 216 12.27 -20.51 -2.82
N THR A 217 13.55 -20.25 -2.64
CA THR A 217 14.05 -19.09 -1.89
C THR A 217 14.32 -17.93 -2.84
N TYR A 218 13.57 -16.85 -2.69
CA TYR A 218 13.78 -15.61 -3.45
C TYR A 218 14.88 -14.76 -2.81
N ARG A 219 15.72 -14.14 -3.66
CA ARG A 219 16.64 -13.08 -3.20
C ARG A 219 15.88 -11.78 -2.98
N ALA A 220 16.33 -10.95 -2.04
CA ALA A 220 15.76 -9.62 -1.90
C ALA A 220 15.90 -8.83 -3.22
N CYS A 221 14.85 -8.12 -3.60
CA CYS A 221 14.71 -7.42 -4.88
C CYS A 221 14.57 -8.32 -6.13
N GLU A 222 14.30 -9.61 -5.95
CA GLU A 222 13.99 -10.53 -7.06
C GLU A 222 12.54 -10.34 -7.53
N GLU A 223 12.31 -10.41 -8.84
CA GLU A 223 10.95 -10.37 -9.39
C GLU A 223 10.30 -11.75 -9.39
N VAL A 224 9.10 -11.81 -8.84
CA VAL A 224 8.25 -13.01 -8.82
C VAL A 224 7.08 -12.74 -9.75
N CYS A 225 6.99 -13.51 -10.83
CA CYS A 225 6.00 -13.28 -11.89
C CYS A 225 5.03 -14.45 -12.05
N ALA A 226 3.87 -14.15 -12.62
CA ALA A 226 2.87 -15.10 -13.09
C ALA A 226 2.24 -14.58 -14.39
N GLY A 227 1.76 -15.50 -15.24
CA GLY A 227 1.26 -15.17 -16.57
C GLY A 227 2.37 -14.96 -17.61
N GLU A 228 1.96 -14.72 -18.85
CA GLU A 228 2.84 -14.56 -20.01
C GLU A 228 2.45 -13.35 -20.86
N GLY A 229 3.37 -12.88 -21.70
CA GLY A 229 3.13 -11.77 -22.63
C GLY A 229 2.55 -10.52 -21.95
N ARG A 230 1.44 -10.00 -22.49
CA ARG A 230 0.72 -8.85 -21.93
C ARG A 230 -0.05 -9.16 -20.64
N GLY A 231 -0.35 -10.44 -20.39
CA GLY A 231 -1.03 -10.94 -19.19
C GLY A 231 -0.09 -11.13 -17.99
N ARG A 232 1.22 -10.93 -18.18
CA ARG A 232 2.23 -11.12 -17.13
C ARG A 232 2.12 -10.05 -16.04
N SER A 233 2.04 -10.50 -14.79
CA SER A 233 2.13 -9.68 -13.58
C SER A 233 3.32 -10.11 -12.75
N CYS A 234 4.04 -9.14 -12.18
CA CYS A 234 5.19 -9.36 -11.33
C CYS A 234 5.11 -8.55 -10.03
N LEU A 235 5.66 -9.13 -8.97
CA LEU A 235 5.89 -8.51 -7.68
C LEU A 235 7.38 -8.61 -7.32
N VAL A 236 8.01 -7.49 -6.94
CA VAL A 236 9.36 -7.49 -6.39
C VAL A 236 9.32 -8.02 -4.95
N TYR A 237 9.95 -9.18 -4.73
CA TYR A 237 10.07 -9.76 -3.41
C TYR A 237 11.04 -8.96 -2.53
N VAL A 238 10.55 -8.57 -1.35
CA VAL A 238 11.38 -8.02 -0.27
C VAL A 238 10.97 -8.69 1.04
N PRO A 239 11.92 -9.25 1.82
CA PRO A 239 11.62 -9.80 3.14
C PRO A 239 10.92 -8.78 4.04
N TYR A 240 9.90 -9.22 4.77
CA TYR A 240 8.99 -8.33 5.51
C TYR A 240 9.73 -7.36 6.45
N GLU A 241 10.71 -7.85 7.20
CA GLU A 241 11.53 -7.11 8.16
C GLU A 241 12.35 -5.99 7.51
N ARG A 242 12.64 -6.10 6.21
CA ARG A 242 13.42 -5.12 5.45
C ARG A 242 12.56 -4.10 4.70
N ARG A 243 11.26 -4.36 4.50
CA ARG A 243 10.35 -3.50 3.72
C ARG A 243 10.26 -2.08 4.26
N PHE A 244 10.23 -1.95 5.59
CA PHE A 244 10.00 -0.66 6.26
C PHE A 244 11.21 -0.14 7.02
N ARG A 245 12.14 -1.01 7.44
CA ARG A 245 13.34 -0.63 8.21
C ARG A 245 14.50 -0.28 7.29
N ASP A 246 15.06 -1.28 6.61
CA ASP A 246 16.27 -1.11 5.79
C ASP A 246 15.98 -0.49 4.42
N ARG A 247 14.77 -0.71 3.91
CA ARG A 247 14.27 -0.25 2.60
C ARG A 247 15.31 -0.46 1.49
N PRO A 248 15.51 -1.72 1.03
CA PRO A 248 16.54 -2.03 0.04
C PRO A 248 16.41 -1.20 -1.25
N PRO A 249 17.47 -1.11 -2.07
CA PRO A 249 17.51 -0.22 -3.22
C PRO A 249 16.30 -0.31 -4.17
N CYS A 250 15.73 -1.50 -4.38
CA CYS A 250 14.53 -1.68 -5.20
C CYS A 250 13.26 -1.00 -4.67
N LEU A 251 13.23 -0.57 -3.39
CA LEU A 251 12.10 0.17 -2.80
C LEU A 251 12.30 1.69 -2.81
N VAL A 252 13.49 2.17 -3.16
CA VAL A 252 13.90 3.59 -2.99
C VAL A 252 14.53 4.20 -4.23
N ARG A 253 15.07 3.41 -5.17
CA ARG A 253 15.70 3.90 -6.40
C ARG A 253 14.67 4.08 -7.52
N ARG A 254 14.70 5.14 -8.33
CA ARG A 254 15.42 6.43 -8.29
C ARG A 254 14.58 7.39 -9.14
#